data_AF-A0A353R7Y2-F1
#
_entry.id   AF-A0A353R7Y2-F1
#
_cell.length_a   1.000
_cell.length_b   1.000
_cell.length_c   1.000
_cell.angle_alpha   90.00
_cell.angle_beta   90.00
_cell.angle_gamma   90.00
#
_symmetry.space_group_name_H-M   'P 1'
#
loop_
_entity.id
_entity.type
_entity.pdbx_description
1 polymer ?
#
loop_
_entity_poly.entity_id
_entity_poly.type
_entity_poly.pdbx_seq_one_letter_code
_entity_poly.pdbx_strand_id
1 'polypeptide(L)'
;MDINEIWERDTYLKPYKPVIWRRHQMRLDKASQIRGSHHLLAHAINNHLYYGLHKTENGWVCREWAPNAVAMYLTGECNSWKKDSRYAFIPLGSGNWELTLPPEALQHGQLYKWLIEWPG
;
A
#
# COMPACT_ATOMS: atom_id res chain seq x y z
N MET A 1 4.42 -20.39 28.54
CA MET A 1 5.58 -19.49 28.51
C MET A 1 5.18 -18.28 29.33
N ASP A 2 5.76 -18.09 30.51
CA ASP A 2 5.39 -16.95 31.36
C ASP A 2 5.76 -15.65 30.67
N ILE A 3 4.74 -14.91 30.26
CA ILE A 3 4.89 -13.54 29.76
C ILE A 3 5.09 -12.67 30.99
N ASN A 4 6.31 -12.70 31.53
CA ASN A 4 6.73 -11.72 32.51
C ASN A 4 6.88 -10.37 31.82
N GLU A 5 6.21 -9.37 32.37
CA GLU A 5 6.29 -7.99 31.92
C GLU A 5 7.74 -7.51 31.92
N ILE A 6 8.08 -6.63 30.97
CA ILE A 6 9.48 -6.26 30.72
C ILE A 6 10.14 -5.59 31.94
N TRP A 7 9.36 -4.93 32.80
CA TRP A 7 9.83 -4.29 34.04
C TRP A 7 10.03 -5.25 35.21
N GLU A 8 9.56 -6.49 35.12
CA GLU A 8 9.93 -7.55 36.07
C GLU A 8 11.27 -8.20 35.72
N ARG A 9 11.63 -8.16 34.42
CA ARG A 9 12.92 -8.64 33.92
C ARG A 9 14.03 -7.60 34.07
N ASP A 10 13.69 -6.33 33.85
CA ASP A 10 14.59 -5.19 34.04
C ASP A 10 13.97 -4.21 35.03
N THR A 11 14.49 -4.25 36.26
CA THR A 11 13.96 -3.43 37.37
C THR A 11 14.16 -1.93 37.16
N TYR A 12 15.09 -1.50 36.30
CA TYR A 12 15.27 -0.08 35.97
C TYR A 12 14.09 0.50 35.19
N LEU A 13 13.23 -0.34 34.61
CA LEU A 13 12.01 0.08 33.92
C LEU A 13 10.83 0.34 34.85
N LYS A 14 10.88 -0.07 36.13
CA LYS A 14 9.76 0.06 37.09
C LYS A 14 9.24 1.50 37.24
N PRO A 15 10.09 2.55 37.35
CA PRO A 15 9.62 3.94 37.41
C PRO A 15 8.81 4.36 36.17
N TYR A 16 9.01 3.70 35.03
CA TYR A 16 8.38 4.00 33.75
C TYR A 16 7.20 3.08 33.42
N LYS A 17 6.80 2.18 34.32
CA LYS A 17 5.68 1.25 34.12
C LYS A 17 4.41 1.95 33.58
N PRO A 18 3.96 3.10 34.11
CA PRO A 18 2.74 3.75 33.60
C PRO A 18 2.84 4.13 32.12
N VAL A 19 3.98 4.67 31.67
CA VAL A 19 4.15 5.07 30.26
C VAL A 19 4.35 3.86 29.34
N ILE A 20 5.07 2.83 29.80
CA ILE A 20 5.26 1.59 29.04
C ILE A 20 3.91 0.91 28.83
N TRP A 21 3.11 0.78 29.90
CA TRP A 21 1.77 0.18 29.83
C TRP A 21 0.85 0.96 28.89
N ARG A 22 0.83 2.30 29.00
CA ARG A 22 0.04 3.15 28.09
C ARG A 22 0.44 2.93 26.63
N ARG A 23 1.73 2.87 26.31
CA ARG A 23 2.21 2.61 24.93
C ARG A 23 1.83 1.22 24.45
N HIS A 24 1.89 0.22 25.33
CA HIS A 24 1.44 -1.13 25.02
C HIS A 24 -0.05 -1.15 24.67
N GLN A 25 -0.90 -0.51 25.47
CA GLN A 25 -2.33 -0.41 25.20
C GLN A 25 -2.61 0.32 23.88
N MET A 26 -1.97 1.46 23.63
CA MET A 26 -2.09 2.18 22.36
C MET A 26 -1.71 1.32 21.15
N ARG A 27 -0.67 0.48 21.28
CA ARG A 27 -0.28 -0.47 20.24
C ARG A 27 -1.37 -1.52 20.02
N LEU A 28 -1.90 -2.12 21.09
CA LEU A 28 -2.97 -3.13 20.98
C LEU A 28 -4.22 -2.54 20.33
N ASP A 29 -4.63 -1.35 20.76
CA ASP A 29 -5.79 -0.64 20.22
C ASP A 29 -5.59 -0.34 18.73
N LYS A 30 -4.42 0.20 18.35
CA LYS A 30 -4.12 0.48 16.95
C LYS A 30 -4.04 -0.79 16.10
N ALA A 31 -3.47 -1.87 16.62
CA ALA A 31 -3.43 -3.15 15.94
C ALA A 31 -4.85 -3.71 15.73
N SER A 32 -5.73 -3.57 16.72
CA SER A 32 -7.14 -3.96 16.61
C SER A 32 -7.87 -3.12 15.56
N GLN A 33 -7.68 -1.80 15.55
CA GLN A 33 -8.23 -0.89 14.55
C GLN A 33 -7.78 -1.26 13.12
N ILE A 34 -6.48 -1.47 12.90
CA ILE A 34 -5.95 -1.81 11.57
C ILE A 34 -6.44 -3.20 11.15
N ARG A 35 -6.42 -4.18 12.06
CA ARG A 35 -6.88 -5.54 11.77
C ARG A 35 -8.36 -5.56 11.39
N GLY A 36 -9.18 -4.68 11.98
CA GLY A 36 -10.62 -4.65 11.73
C GLY A 36 -11.28 -6.01 12.03
N SER A 37 -12.07 -6.51 11.08
CA SER A 37 -12.73 -7.82 11.17
C SER A 37 -11.83 -9.02 10.82
N HIS A 38 -10.60 -8.78 10.35
CA HIS A 38 -9.70 -9.86 9.96
C HIS A 38 -9.21 -10.67 11.17
N HIS A 39 -8.92 -11.95 10.96
CA HIS A 39 -8.39 -12.81 12.02
C HIS A 39 -6.95 -12.43 12.41
N LEU A 40 -6.10 -12.19 11.41
CA LEU A 40 -4.69 -11.82 11.57
C LEU A 40 -4.42 -10.43 10.97
N LEU A 41 -3.50 -9.69 11.59
CA LEU A 41 -3.08 -8.37 11.09
C LEU A 41 -2.52 -8.46 9.66
N ALA A 42 -1.82 -9.54 9.32
CA ALA A 42 -1.27 -9.78 7.99
C ALA A 42 -2.36 -9.82 6.89
N HIS A 43 -3.59 -10.22 7.22
CA HIS A 43 -4.70 -10.23 6.26
C HIS A 43 -5.28 -8.84 6.01
N ALA A 44 -5.08 -7.90 6.94
CA ALA A 44 -5.47 -6.50 6.77
C ALA A 44 -4.38 -5.65 6.10
N ILE A 45 -3.11 -6.10 6.16
CA ILE A 45 -1.94 -5.39 5.61
C ILE A 45 -1.36 -6.19 4.45
N ASN A 46 -2.19 -6.46 3.44
CA ASN A 46 -1.82 -7.20 2.23
C ASN A 46 -2.08 -6.39 0.95
N ASN A 47 -2.18 -5.06 1.08
CA ASN A 47 -2.48 -4.13 -0.01
C ASN A 47 -1.55 -4.27 -1.23
N HIS A 48 -0.33 -4.79 -1.06
CA HIS A 48 0.58 -5.09 -2.17
C HIS A 48 0.05 -6.17 -3.13
N LEU A 49 -0.94 -6.97 -2.73
CA LEU A 49 -1.64 -7.91 -3.60
C LEU A 49 -2.67 -7.22 -4.50
N TYR A 50 -3.05 -5.97 -4.19
CA TYR A 50 -4.06 -5.21 -4.93
C TYR A 50 -3.46 -4.01 -5.68
N TYR A 51 -2.66 -3.19 -4.98
CA TYR A 51 -1.97 -2.02 -5.53
C TYR A 51 -0.63 -2.38 -6.15
N GLY A 52 -0.11 -1.48 -6.97
CA GLY A 52 1.09 -1.66 -7.77
C GLY A 52 0.77 -2.30 -9.13
N LEU A 53 1.77 -2.93 -9.72
CA LEU A 53 1.72 -3.54 -11.05
C LEU A 53 1.70 -5.06 -10.90
N HIS A 54 0.68 -5.69 -11.49
CA HIS A 54 0.44 -7.12 -11.43
C HIS A 54 0.26 -7.68 -12.83
N LYS A 55 0.97 -8.78 -13.12
CA LYS A 55 0.69 -9.60 -14.32
C LYS A 55 -0.52 -10.49 -14.04
N THR A 56 -1.44 -10.56 -14.99
CA THR A 56 -2.62 -11.43 -14.95
C THR A 56 -2.59 -12.39 -16.14
N GLU A 57 -3.54 -13.34 -16.18
CA GLU A 57 -3.69 -14.24 -17.34
C GLU A 57 -4.01 -13.47 -18.64
N ASN A 58 -4.71 -12.34 -18.52
CA ASN A 58 -5.18 -11.53 -19.64
C ASN A 58 -4.31 -10.30 -19.94
N GLY A 59 -3.20 -10.12 -19.22
CA GLY A 59 -2.29 -8.99 -19.44
C GLY A 59 -1.72 -8.43 -18.15
N TRP A 60 -1.93 -7.13 -17.92
CA TRP A 60 -1.40 -6.41 -16.77
C TRP A 60 -2.48 -5.54 -16.15
N VAL A 61 -2.45 -5.44 -14.83
CA VAL A 61 -3.26 -4.48 -14.09
C VAL A 61 -2.36 -3.66 -13.19
N CYS A 62 -2.48 -2.34 -13.30
CA CYS A 62 -1.81 -1.39 -12.43
C CYS A 62 -2.87 -0.68 -11.58
N ARG A 63 -2.63 -0.55 -10.28
CA ARG A 63 -3.51 0.19 -9.37
C ARG A 63 -2.73 1.09 -8.45
N GLU A 64 -3.24 2.27 -8.20
CA GLU A 64 -2.64 3.22 -7.26
C GLU A 64 -3.72 4.00 -6.52
N TRP A 65 -3.40 4.39 -5.28
CA TRP A 65 -4.23 5.29 -4.50
C TRP A 65 -3.70 6.73 -4.63
N ALA A 66 -4.46 7.56 -5.34
CA ALA A 66 -4.13 8.96 -5.62
C ALA A 66 -5.41 9.80 -5.55
N PRO A 67 -5.91 10.10 -4.34
CA PRO A 67 -7.26 10.63 -4.13
C PRO A 67 -7.51 12.02 -4.70
N ASN A 68 -6.47 12.83 -4.82
CA ASN A 68 -6.57 14.19 -5.33
C ASN A 68 -6.07 14.31 -6.78
N ALA A 69 -5.70 13.20 -7.43
CA ALA A 69 -5.24 13.25 -8.82
C ALA A 69 -6.40 13.64 -9.73
N VAL A 70 -6.11 14.42 -10.77
CA VAL A 70 -7.06 14.74 -11.85
C VAL A 70 -6.82 13.89 -13.09
N ALA A 71 -5.59 13.40 -13.26
CA ALA A 71 -5.25 12.41 -14.27
C ALA A 71 -4.01 11.62 -13.86
N MET A 72 -3.88 10.40 -14.40
CA MET A 72 -2.73 9.55 -14.13
C MET A 72 -2.42 8.65 -15.32
N TYR A 73 -1.13 8.46 -15.59
CA TYR A 73 -0.63 7.69 -16.73
C TYR A 73 0.57 6.83 -16.33
N LEU A 74 0.70 5.66 -16.95
CA LEU A 74 1.97 4.93 -16.97
C LEU A 74 2.86 5.56 -18.03
N THR A 75 4.08 5.94 -17.64
CA THR A 75 5.14 6.39 -18.56
C THR A 75 6.37 5.51 -18.38
N GLY A 76 7.03 5.11 -19.45
CA GLY A 76 8.16 4.21 -19.36
C GLY A 76 8.72 3.82 -20.73
N GLU A 77 9.60 2.83 -20.75
CA GLU A 77 10.20 2.34 -21.99
C GLU A 77 9.14 1.84 -22.99
N CYS A 78 8.03 1.26 -22.49
CA CYS A 78 6.89 0.78 -23.28
C CYS A 78 6.19 1.86 -24.12
N ASN A 79 6.32 3.14 -23.75
CA ASN A 79 5.74 4.27 -24.48
C ASN A 79 6.74 5.42 -24.71
N SER A 80 8.03 5.08 -24.72
CA SER A 80 9.13 6.06 -24.93
C SER A 80 9.06 7.25 -23.99
N TRP A 81 8.64 7.03 -22.74
CA TRP A 81 8.49 8.05 -21.70
C TRP A 81 7.52 9.19 -22.07
N LYS A 82 6.52 8.92 -22.91
CA LYS A 82 5.51 9.90 -23.34
C LYS A 82 4.19 9.71 -22.59
N LYS A 83 3.50 10.83 -22.36
CA LYS A 83 2.10 10.82 -21.91
C LYS A 83 1.22 10.31 -23.06
N ASP A 84 0.65 9.12 -22.90
CA ASP A 84 -0.11 8.42 -23.92
C ASP A 84 -1.45 7.94 -23.34
N SER A 85 -2.55 8.26 -24.03
CA SER A 85 -3.90 7.91 -23.59
C SER A 85 -4.15 6.40 -23.49
N ARG A 86 -3.40 5.58 -24.24
CA ARG A 86 -3.46 4.11 -24.15
C ARG A 86 -2.96 3.58 -22.81
N TYR A 87 -2.21 4.39 -22.07
CA TYR A 87 -1.64 4.09 -20.76
C TYR A 87 -2.26 4.96 -19.65
N ALA A 88 -3.44 5.54 -19.91
CA ALA A 88 -4.18 6.34 -18.94
C ALA A 88 -4.91 5.45 -17.93
N PHE A 89 -4.79 5.78 -16.65
CA PHE A 89 -5.58 5.16 -15.61
C PHE A 89 -7.00 5.72 -15.60
N ILE A 90 -7.94 4.89 -15.16
CA ILE A 90 -9.34 5.22 -14.97
C ILE A 90 -9.60 5.33 -13.46
N PRO A 91 -10.27 6.40 -12.98
CA PRO A 91 -10.65 6.49 -11.58
C PRO A 91 -11.75 5.47 -11.27
N LEU A 92 -11.57 4.69 -10.21
CA LEU A 92 -12.56 3.74 -9.69
C LEU A 92 -13.39 4.31 -8.53
N GLY A 93 -13.06 5.52 -8.07
CA GLY A 93 -13.68 6.16 -6.91
C GLY A 93 -12.91 5.94 -5.60
N SER A 94 -13.25 6.74 -4.59
CA SER A 94 -12.55 6.77 -3.27
C SER A 94 -11.02 6.94 -3.38
N GLY A 95 -10.59 7.61 -4.45
CA GLY A 95 -9.19 7.87 -4.75
C GLY A 95 -8.41 6.73 -5.39
N ASN A 96 -9.08 5.64 -5.74
CA ASN A 96 -8.47 4.52 -6.44
C ASN A 96 -8.45 4.75 -7.94
N TRP A 97 -7.38 4.31 -8.57
CA TRP A 97 -7.17 4.37 -10.00
C TRP A 97 -6.70 3.01 -10.52
N GLU A 98 -7.15 2.63 -11.71
CA GLU A 98 -6.78 1.37 -12.35
C GLU A 98 -6.43 1.57 -13.83
N LEU A 99 -5.41 0.87 -14.29
CA LEU A 99 -5.05 0.73 -15.69
C LEU A 99 -4.96 -0.76 -16.01
N THR A 100 -5.69 -1.20 -17.03
CA THR A 100 -5.56 -2.56 -17.59
C THR A 100 -4.90 -2.48 -18.96
N LEU A 101 -3.89 -3.32 -19.18
CA LEU A 101 -3.11 -3.37 -20.42
C LEU A 101 -3.06 -4.81 -20.96
N PRO A 102 -2.95 -5.01 -22.29
CA PRO A 102 -2.77 -6.33 -22.87
C PRO A 102 -1.37 -6.89 -22.58
N PRO A 103 -1.16 -8.22 -22.70
CA PRO A 103 0.10 -8.89 -22.31
C PRO A 103 1.37 -8.29 -22.94
N GLU A 104 1.28 -7.86 -24.20
CA GLU A 104 2.37 -7.30 -25.00
C GLU A 104 2.75 -5.85 -24.64
N ALA A 105 1.94 -5.16 -23.83
CA ALA A 105 2.17 -3.75 -23.50
C ALA A 105 3.40 -3.54 -22.60
N LEU A 106 3.74 -4.52 -21.76
CA LEU A 106 4.84 -4.44 -20.80
C LEU A 106 5.69 -5.71 -20.83
N GLN A 107 6.98 -5.57 -20.52
CA GLN A 107 7.93 -6.68 -20.42
C GLN A 107 8.68 -6.61 -19.09
N HIS A 108 9.06 -7.78 -18.58
CA HIS A 108 9.86 -7.87 -17.37
C HIS A 108 11.18 -7.11 -17.52
N GLY A 109 11.56 -6.35 -16.48
CA GLY A 109 12.78 -5.55 -16.47
C GLY A 109 12.64 -4.14 -17.07
N GLN A 110 11.50 -3.81 -17.69
CA GLN A 110 11.28 -2.47 -18.23
C GLN A 110 11.14 -1.41 -17.13
N LEU A 111 11.71 -0.24 -17.38
CA LEU A 111 11.58 0.92 -16.52
C LEU A 111 10.25 1.65 -16.77
N TYR A 112 9.57 2.04 -15.68
CA TYR A 112 8.33 2.81 -15.73
C TYR A 112 8.20 3.75 -14.52
N LYS A 113 7.26 4.70 -14.62
CA LYS A 113 6.82 5.64 -13.58
C LYS A 113 5.35 5.98 -13.76
N TRP A 114 4.69 6.39 -12.67
CA TRP A 114 3.42 7.10 -12.72
C TRP A 114 3.65 8.58 -13.01
N LEU A 115 3.05 9.08 -14.08
CA LEU A 115 2.85 10.50 -14.29
C LEU A 115 1.50 10.86 -13.67
N ILE A 116 1.51 11.62 -12.57
CA ILE A 116 0.30 12.00 -11.84
C ILE A 116 0.12 13.51 -11.95
N GLU A 117 -1.09 13.94 -12.30
CA GLU A 117 -1.47 15.34 -12.40
C GLU A 117 -2.39 15.69 -11.23
N TRP A 118 -2.08 16.80 -10.56
CA TRP A 118 -2.83 17.32 -9.41
C TRP A 118 -3.43 18.68 -9.77
N PRO A 119 -4.54 19.09 -9.14
CA PRO A 119 -4.95 20.48 -9.17
C PRO A 119 -3.85 21.30 -8.48
N GLY A 120 -3.28 22.26 -9.21
CA GLY A 120 -2.14 23.08 -8.78
C GLY A 120 -2.40 23.89 -7.52
#